data_AF-A0A2E6XYY4-F1
#
_entry.id   AF-A0A2E6XYY4-F1
#
_cell.length_a   1.000
_cell.length_b   1.000
_cell.length_c   1.000
_cell.angle_alpha   90.00
_cell.angle_beta   90.00
_cell.angle_gamma   90.00
#
_symmetry.space_group_name_H-M   'P 1'
#
loop_
_entity.id
_entity.type
_entity.pdbx_description
1 polymer ?
#
loop_
_entity_poly.entity_id
_entity_poly.type
_entity_poly.pdbx_seq_one_letter_code
_entity_poly.pdbx_strand_id
1 'polypeptide(L)'
;MSNANAGAKETLPEGLAALMARAGSARGPAPVERWDPPYCGEIDMRIAADGRWFYEGGPIGRERLVRLFSTVLRRDEDGHHYLVTPVERVRITVEDAPFLAVELHAQGEGRDQRLTLRTNVGDVVEVGPDTPLRFEDEAQTGGLKPYVRVRGRLDALLSRPLLYQLAEHFREEEIGGEAVLGAWSNGVFFPASAGGGMIARDAFSAVGEGAR
;
A
#
# COMPACT_ATOMS: atom_id res chain seq x y z
N MET A 1 -33.81 10.05 29.89
CA MET A 1 -32.96 10.53 28.78
C MET A 1 -31.53 10.60 29.31
N SER A 2 -30.76 9.52 29.10
CA SER A 2 -29.39 9.40 29.62
C SER A 2 -28.42 9.86 28.54
N ASN A 3 -27.55 10.80 28.91
CA ASN A 3 -26.58 11.44 28.04
C ASN A 3 -25.36 10.52 27.86
N ALA A 4 -25.31 9.76 26.77
CA ALA A 4 -24.24 8.80 26.45
C ALA A 4 -23.01 9.44 25.77
N ASN A 5 -22.70 10.71 26.06
CA ASN A 5 -21.64 11.46 25.36
C ASN A 5 -20.41 11.77 26.24
N ALA A 6 -20.10 10.89 27.20
CA ALA A 6 -18.96 11.05 28.12
C ALA A 6 -17.80 10.06 27.90
N GLY A 7 -17.92 9.11 26.97
CA GLY A 7 -16.92 8.04 26.77
C GLY A 7 -15.78 8.37 25.80
N ALA A 8 -15.86 9.43 25.00
CA ALA A 8 -14.91 9.68 23.90
C ALA A 8 -13.59 10.36 24.32
N LYS A 9 -13.30 10.47 25.62
CA LYS A 9 -12.23 11.34 26.15
C LYS A 9 -11.01 10.62 26.71
N GLU A 10 -11.03 9.29 26.81
CA GLU A 10 -9.87 8.46 27.12
C GLU A 10 -9.71 7.46 25.99
N THR A 11 -8.52 7.41 25.35
CA THR A 11 -7.82 6.22 24.79
C THR A 11 -7.03 6.45 23.50
N LEU A 12 -7.09 7.62 22.85
CA LEU A 12 -6.15 7.92 21.75
C LEU A 12 -4.80 8.40 22.33
N PRO A 13 -3.67 7.79 21.91
CA PRO A 13 -2.33 8.23 22.32
C PRO A 13 -2.09 9.72 22.04
N GLU A 14 -1.26 10.38 22.87
CA GLU A 14 -1.17 11.85 22.92
C GLU A 14 -0.74 12.47 21.58
N GLY A 15 0.28 11.88 20.95
CA GLY A 15 0.78 12.36 19.66
C GLY A 15 -0.28 12.24 18.55
N LEU A 16 -1.06 11.15 18.57
CA LEU A 16 -2.14 10.90 17.64
C LEU A 16 -3.33 11.84 17.87
N ALA A 17 -3.71 12.09 19.12
CA ALA A 17 -4.72 13.08 19.48
C ALA A 17 -4.29 14.50 19.03
N ALA A 18 -3.02 14.84 19.22
CA ALA A 18 -2.44 16.10 18.76
C ALA A 18 -2.38 16.21 17.22
N LEU A 19 -2.21 15.09 16.51
CA LEU A 19 -2.30 15.03 15.06
C LEU A 19 -3.75 15.34 14.60
N MET A 20 -4.75 14.73 15.24
CA MET A 20 -6.16 14.97 14.96
C MET A 20 -6.58 16.42 15.21
N ALA A 21 -6.10 17.04 16.30
CA ALA A 21 -6.39 18.43 16.62
C ALA A 21 -5.88 19.42 15.54
N ARG A 22 -4.87 19.01 14.74
CA ARG A 22 -4.27 19.81 13.66
C ARG A 22 -4.80 19.45 12.28
N ALA A 23 -5.83 18.58 12.18
CA ALA A 23 -6.46 18.15 10.94
C ALA A 23 -7.03 19.36 10.16
N GLY A 24 -6.23 19.87 9.23
CA GLY A 24 -6.49 21.11 8.49
C GLY A 24 -5.23 21.72 7.87
N SER A 25 -4.04 21.31 8.32
CA SER A 25 -2.74 21.82 7.86
C SER A 25 -1.79 20.77 7.27
N ALA A 26 -2.12 19.47 7.34
CA ALA A 26 -1.25 18.39 6.89
C ALA A 26 -1.04 18.44 5.37
N ARG A 27 0.22 18.58 4.93
CA ARG A 27 0.65 18.53 3.52
C ARG A 27 1.44 17.24 3.28
N GLY A 28 0.79 16.25 2.66
CA GLY A 28 1.41 14.99 2.25
C GLY A 28 1.77 14.04 3.42
N PRO A 29 2.38 12.88 3.11
CA PRO A 29 2.81 11.90 4.11
C PRO A 29 3.81 12.51 5.10
N ALA A 30 3.70 12.14 6.38
CA ALA A 30 4.67 12.53 7.40
C ALA A 30 6.01 11.79 7.17
N PRO A 31 7.15 12.36 7.57
CA PRO A 31 8.47 11.72 7.41
C PRO A 31 8.70 10.64 8.48
N VAL A 32 7.79 9.68 8.59
CA VAL A 32 7.76 8.63 9.62
C VAL A 32 9.02 7.78 9.67
N GLU A 33 9.73 7.64 8.55
CA GLU A 33 11.00 6.90 8.47
C GLU A 33 12.16 7.61 9.20
N ARG A 34 12.00 8.90 9.53
CA ARG A 34 13.01 9.68 10.28
C ARG A 34 12.81 9.63 11.79
N TRP A 35 11.74 9.00 12.26
CA TRP A 35 11.36 8.98 13.67
C TRP A 35 11.60 7.60 14.25
N ASP A 36 12.25 7.51 15.40
CA ASP A 36 12.36 6.27 16.16
C ASP A 36 11.92 6.50 17.61
N PRO A 37 10.62 6.81 17.83
CA PRO A 37 10.09 7.07 19.16
C PRO A 37 9.89 5.76 19.93
N PRO A 38 9.70 5.83 21.26
CA PRO A 38 9.39 4.65 22.07
C PRO A 38 8.14 3.93 21.56
N TYR A 39 8.15 2.60 21.68
CA TYR A 39 6.98 1.77 21.46
C TYR A 39 6.01 1.92 22.64
N CYS A 40 4.81 2.43 22.36
CA CYS A 40 3.80 2.73 23.37
C CYS A 40 2.68 1.66 23.42
N GLY A 41 2.91 0.48 22.84
CA GLY A 41 1.96 -0.63 22.83
C GLY A 41 1.09 -0.70 21.58
N GLU A 42 0.00 -1.45 21.70
CA GLU A 42 -0.99 -1.69 20.64
C GLU A 42 -2.28 -0.94 20.98
N ILE A 43 -2.95 -0.42 19.96
CA ILE A 43 -4.29 0.18 20.09
C ILE A 43 -5.31 -0.63 19.30
N ASP A 44 -6.59 -0.59 19.68
CA ASP A 44 -7.69 -1.20 18.92
C ASP A 44 -8.03 -0.37 17.68
N MET A 45 -7.04 -0.21 16.79
CA MET A 45 -7.17 0.36 15.46
C MET A 45 -6.95 -0.75 14.44
N ARG A 46 -7.87 -0.87 13.49
CA ARG A 46 -7.82 -1.91 12.46
C ARG A 46 -8.14 -1.34 11.08
N ILE A 47 -7.30 -1.70 10.11
CA ILE A 47 -7.59 -1.54 8.69
C ILE A 47 -8.08 -2.89 8.16
N ALA A 48 -9.36 -2.94 7.78
CA ALA A 48 -9.97 -4.14 7.21
C ALA A 48 -9.46 -4.39 5.79
N ALA A 49 -9.62 -5.62 5.30
CA ALA A 49 -9.21 -5.99 3.94
C ALA A 49 -9.94 -5.17 2.84
N ASP A 50 -11.11 -4.61 3.15
CA ASP A 50 -11.86 -3.69 2.27
C ASP A 50 -11.44 -2.22 2.42
N GLY A 51 -10.36 -1.94 3.14
CA GLY A 51 -9.79 -0.61 3.33
C GLY A 51 -10.55 0.27 4.34
N ARG A 52 -11.60 -0.22 4.99
CA ARG A 52 -12.28 0.51 6.07
C ARG A 52 -11.44 0.52 7.34
N TRP A 53 -11.44 1.66 8.00
CA TRP A 53 -10.76 1.87 9.28
C TRP A 53 -11.74 1.70 10.44
N PHE A 54 -11.31 1.05 11.51
CA PHE A 54 -12.07 0.83 12.73
C PHE A 54 -11.24 1.26 13.94
N TYR A 55 -11.90 1.85 14.93
CA TYR A 55 -11.31 2.19 16.22
C TYR A 55 -12.28 1.82 17.35
N GLU A 56 -11.82 1.05 18.33
CA GLU A 56 -12.64 0.54 19.44
C GLU A 56 -13.93 -0.16 18.96
N GLY A 57 -13.79 -0.99 17.92
CA GLY A 57 -14.89 -1.68 17.26
C GLY A 57 -15.81 -0.82 16.38
N GLY A 58 -15.69 0.52 16.42
CA GLY A 58 -16.50 1.44 15.62
C GLY A 58 -15.85 1.85 14.29
N PRO A 59 -16.59 1.94 13.16
CA PRO A 59 -16.02 2.36 11.89
C PRO A 59 -15.69 3.86 11.88
N ILE A 60 -14.53 4.23 11.36
CA ILE A 60 -14.15 5.62 11.09
C ILE A 60 -14.65 6.00 9.70
N GLY A 61 -15.86 6.58 9.63
CA GLY A 61 -16.47 7.02 8.36
C GLY A 61 -15.98 8.37 7.82
N ARG A 62 -15.11 9.09 8.56
CA ARG A 62 -14.63 10.42 8.15
C ARG A 62 -13.37 10.29 7.29
N GLU A 63 -13.52 10.43 5.97
CA GLU A 63 -12.39 10.32 5.03
C GLU A 63 -11.19 11.19 5.38
N ARG A 64 -11.42 12.44 5.81
CA ARG A 64 -10.33 13.34 6.22
C ARG A 64 -9.50 12.78 7.38
N LEU A 65 -10.14 12.07 8.30
CA LEU A 65 -9.48 11.48 9.45
C LEU A 65 -8.69 10.22 9.04
N VAL A 66 -9.27 9.38 8.18
CA VAL A 66 -8.57 8.24 7.58
C VAL A 66 -7.32 8.69 6.82
N ARG A 67 -7.44 9.74 5.99
CA ARG A 67 -6.31 10.32 5.26
C ARG A 67 -5.25 10.89 6.20
N LEU A 68 -5.65 11.48 7.32
CA LEU A 68 -4.69 11.98 8.30
C LEU A 68 -3.89 10.82 8.91
N PHE A 69 -4.55 9.77 9.38
CA PHE A 69 -3.87 8.63 9.97
C PHE A 69 -3.01 7.87 8.96
N SER A 70 -3.42 7.79 7.69
CA SER A 70 -2.59 7.17 6.65
C SER A 70 -1.26 7.91 6.44
N THR A 71 -1.18 9.21 6.72
CA THR A 71 0.07 9.98 6.60
C THR A 71 1.14 9.59 7.61
N VAL A 72 0.73 9.06 8.77
CA VAL A 72 1.61 8.64 9.86
C VAL A 72 1.77 7.12 9.95
N LEU A 73 1.24 6.39 8.97
CA LEU A 73 1.38 4.95 8.91
C LEU A 73 2.81 4.57 8.47
N ARG A 74 3.38 3.55 9.11
CA ARG A 74 4.66 2.94 8.77
C ARG A 74 4.57 1.43 8.91
N ARG A 75 5.35 0.70 8.11
CA ARG A 75 5.56 -0.73 8.28
C ARG A 75 7.04 -0.97 8.58
N ASP A 76 7.31 -1.59 9.72
CA ASP A 76 8.66 -1.84 10.20
C ASP A 76 9.15 -3.20 9.69
N GLU A 77 10.42 -3.52 9.95
CA GLU A 77 11.08 -4.73 9.45
C GLU A 77 10.58 -6.02 10.08
N ASP A 78 9.90 -5.92 11.23
CA ASP A 78 9.16 -7.02 11.86
C ASP A 78 7.87 -7.39 11.08
N GLY A 79 7.54 -6.62 10.03
CA GLY A 79 6.39 -6.85 9.18
C GLY A 79 5.08 -6.28 9.74
N HIS A 80 5.09 -5.64 10.92
CA HIS A 80 3.93 -5.04 11.54
C HIS A 80 3.71 -3.58 11.11
N HIS A 81 2.50 -3.09 11.32
CA HIS A 81 2.08 -1.74 10.97
C HIS A 81 1.91 -0.87 12.21
N TYR A 82 2.35 0.37 12.09
CA TYR A 82 2.39 1.34 13.18
C TYR A 82 1.86 2.70 12.76
N LEU A 83 1.18 3.39 13.67
CA LEU A 83 1.04 4.84 13.58
C LEU A 83 2.22 5.46 14.33
N VAL A 84 2.97 6.32 13.64
CA VAL A 84 4.22 6.89 14.14
C VAL A 84 4.13 8.40 14.16
N THR A 85 4.38 8.99 15.34
CA THR A 85 4.54 10.43 15.51
C THR A 85 5.93 10.72 16.08
N PRO A 86 6.36 11.98 16.23
CA PRO A 86 7.67 12.28 16.82
C PRO A 86 7.87 11.76 18.25
N VAL A 87 6.78 11.48 18.98
CA VAL A 87 6.84 11.13 20.41
C VAL A 87 6.43 9.70 20.71
N GLU A 88 5.74 9.02 19.80
CA GLU A 88 5.24 7.66 20.05
C GLU A 88 5.13 6.82 18.77
N ARG A 89 5.27 5.50 18.95
CA ARG A 89 4.97 4.48 17.95
C ARG A 89 3.99 3.49 18.56
N VAL A 90 2.82 3.33 17.93
CA VAL A 90 1.77 2.40 18.38
C VAL A 90 1.40 1.43 17.27
N ARG A 91 1.28 0.14 17.60
CA ARG A 91 0.94 -0.90 16.62
C ARG A 91 -0.56 -0.89 16.34
N ILE A 92 -0.91 -1.18 15.09
CA ILE A 92 -2.29 -1.36 14.64
C ILE A 92 -2.44 -2.70 13.89
N THR A 93 -3.68 -3.13 13.69
CA THR A 93 -3.98 -4.31 12.87
C THR A 93 -4.23 -3.90 11.42
N VAL A 94 -3.64 -4.62 10.47
CA VAL A 94 -3.94 -4.52 9.04
C VAL A 94 -4.22 -5.93 8.53
N GLU A 95 -5.43 -6.16 8.01
CA GLU A 95 -5.86 -7.51 7.62
C GLU A 95 -5.21 -8.01 6.32
N ASP A 96 -4.90 -7.10 5.40
CA ASP A 96 -4.29 -7.44 4.10
C ASP A 96 -3.29 -6.35 3.69
N ALA A 97 -3.76 -5.29 3.03
CA ALA A 97 -2.98 -4.10 2.71
C ALA A 97 -3.54 -2.86 3.41
N PRO A 98 -2.69 -1.88 3.77
CA PRO A 98 -3.15 -0.65 4.40
C PRO A 98 -3.95 0.26 3.48
N PHE A 99 -3.80 0.10 2.16
CA PHE A 99 -4.47 0.90 1.14
C PHE A 99 -5.15 0.00 0.10
N LEU A 100 -6.18 0.56 -0.54
CA LEU A 100 -6.77 -0.02 -1.75
C LEU A 100 -6.47 0.88 -2.92
N ALA A 101 -5.99 0.32 -4.03
CA ALA A 101 -6.04 1.01 -5.31
C ALA A 101 -7.48 0.93 -5.85
N VAL A 102 -8.01 2.09 -6.24
CA VAL A 102 -9.42 2.27 -6.63
C VAL A 102 -9.58 2.83 -8.04
N GLU A 103 -8.53 3.38 -8.63
CA GLU A 103 -8.48 3.77 -10.03
C GLU A 103 -7.13 3.36 -10.64
N LEU A 104 -7.17 2.94 -11.91
CA LEU A 104 -6.03 2.69 -12.77
C LEU A 104 -6.15 3.58 -14.02
N HIS A 105 -5.07 4.25 -14.37
CA HIS A 105 -4.94 5.06 -15.58
C HIS A 105 -3.72 4.60 -16.36
N ALA A 106 -3.92 4.18 -17.60
CA ALA A 106 -2.85 3.78 -18.50
C ALA A 106 -2.57 4.88 -19.54
N GLN A 107 -1.29 5.15 -19.81
CA GLN A 107 -0.85 6.08 -20.84
C GLN A 107 0.23 5.46 -21.71
N GLY A 108 0.18 5.72 -23.02
CA GLY A 108 1.11 5.11 -23.96
C GLY A 108 0.77 3.64 -24.23
N GLU A 109 1.69 2.94 -24.88
CA GLU A 109 1.49 1.57 -25.35
C GLU A 109 2.77 0.74 -25.24
N GLY A 110 2.62 -0.58 -25.29
CA GLY A 110 3.76 -1.51 -25.32
C GLY A 110 4.60 -1.48 -24.03
N ARG A 111 5.92 -1.56 -24.18
CA ARG A 111 6.88 -1.64 -23.07
C ARG A 111 7.05 -0.31 -22.31
N ASP A 112 6.79 0.80 -23.00
CA ASP A 112 6.92 2.16 -22.45
C ASP A 112 5.61 2.71 -21.88
N GLN A 113 4.54 1.90 -21.87
CA GLN A 113 3.28 2.32 -21.24
C GLN A 113 3.51 2.68 -19.78
N ARG A 114 2.72 3.61 -19.24
CA ARG A 114 2.76 3.99 -17.82
C ARG A 114 1.43 3.68 -17.18
N LEU A 115 1.48 2.84 -16.14
CA LEU A 115 0.33 2.51 -15.31
C LEU A 115 0.36 3.39 -14.06
N THR A 116 -0.65 4.23 -13.87
CA THR A 116 -0.79 5.08 -12.69
C THR A 116 -2.02 4.67 -11.89
N LEU A 117 -1.86 4.49 -10.59
CA LEU A 117 -2.89 4.06 -9.66
C LEU A 117 -3.24 5.18 -8.70
N ARG A 118 -4.52 5.31 -8.34
CA ARG A 118 -4.96 6.15 -7.22
C ARG A 118 -5.49 5.28 -6.09
N THR A 119 -5.07 5.58 -4.86
CA THR A 119 -5.54 4.86 -3.67
C THR A 119 -6.84 5.46 -3.10
N ASN A 120 -7.50 4.70 -2.22
CA ASN A 120 -8.67 5.14 -1.46
C ASN A 120 -8.37 6.32 -0.52
N VAL A 121 -7.10 6.54 -0.15
CA VAL A 121 -6.67 7.71 0.65
C VAL A 121 -6.19 8.88 -0.21
N GLY A 122 -6.19 8.73 -1.54
CA GLY A 122 -5.88 9.80 -2.49
C GLY A 122 -4.41 9.88 -2.92
N ASP A 123 -3.56 8.96 -2.47
CA ASP A 123 -2.20 8.85 -3.01
C ASP A 123 -2.24 8.43 -4.48
N VAL A 124 -1.40 9.05 -5.31
CA VAL A 124 -1.22 8.72 -6.73
C VAL A 124 0.16 8.10 -6.90
N VAL A 125 0.21 6.93 -7.53
CA VAL A 125 1.41 6.11 -7.67
C VAL A 125 1.55 5.69 -9.13
N GLU A 126 2.64 6.07 -9.77
CA GLU A 126 3.04 5.46 -11.05
C GLU A 126 3.75 4.14 -10.75
N VAL A 127 3.38 3.05 -11.42
CA VAL A 127 4.01 1.74 -11.26
C VAL A 127 5.38 1.76 -11.93
N GLY A 128 6.43 1.40 -11.18
CA GLY A 128 7.80 1.42 -11.66
C GLY A 128 8.78 0.72 -10.71
N PRO A 129 10.10 0.89 -10.91
CA PRO A 129 11.13 0.27 -10.07
C PRO A 129 11.00 0.57 -8.57
N ASP A 130 10.66 1.81 -8.21
CA ASP A 130 10.55 2.27 -6.81
C ASP A 130 9.19 1.95 -6.17
N THR A 131 8.20 1.69 -7.02
CA THR A 131 6.80 1.43 -6.70
C THR A 131 6.33 0.16 -7.41
N PRO A 132 7.00 -0.99 -7.15
CA PRO A 132 6.80 -2.18 -7.94
C PRO A 132 5.39 -2.74 -7.78
N LEU A 133 4.87 -3.30 -8.88
CA LEU A 133 3.71 -4.16 -8.90
C LEU A 133 4.15 -5.59 -8.60
N ARG A 134 3.48 -6.23 -7.64
CA ARG A 134 3.71 -7.62 -7.25
C ARG A 134 2.38 -8.36 -7.19
N PHE A 135 2.43 -9.67 -7.34
CA PHE A 135 1.24 -10.52 -7.28
C PHE A 135 1.41 -11.61 -6.23
N GLU A 136 0.32 -11.95 -5.56
CA GLU A 136 0.22 -13.10 -4.66
C GLU A 136 -1.00 -13.95 -5.02
N ASP A 137 -0.93 -15.24 -4.72
CA ASP A 137 -2.07 -16.15 -4.91
C ASP A 137 -3.06 -15.98 -3.75
N GLU A 138 -4.34 -15.87 -4.08
CA GLU A 138 -5.43 -15.93 -3.11
C GLU A 138 -5.71 -17.39 -2.75
N ALA A 139 -5.12 -17.86 -1.65
CA ALA A 139 -5.14 -19.25 -1.22
C ALA A 139 -6.55 -19.89 -1.17
N GLN A 140 -7.59 -19.11 -0.86
CA GLN A 140 -8.95 -19.61 -0.72
C GLN A 140 -9.69 -19.78 -2.05
N THR A 141 -9.32 -19.02 -3.07
CA THR A 141 -10.07 -18.95 -4.35
C THR A 141 -9.25 -19.40 -5.54
N GLY A 142 -7.91 -19.50 -5.39
CA GLY A 142 -6.98 -19.64 -6.51
C GLY A 142 -6.89 -18.38 -7.38
N GLY A 143 -7.42 -17.24 -6.89
CA GLY A 143 -7.36 -15.95 -7.56
C GLY A 143 -5.98 -15.30 -7.44
N LEU A 144 -5.81 -14.15 -8.11
CA LEU A 144 -4.57 -13.37 -8.07
C LEU A 144 -4.82 -12.04 -7.36
N LYS A 145 -3.95 -11.67 -6.41
CA LYS A 145 -3.99 -10.40 -5.69
C LYS A 145 -2.84 -9.51 -6.14
N PRO A 146 -3.10 -8.43 -6.89
CA PRO A 146 -2.07 -7.46 -7.24
C PRO A 146 -1.88 -6.46 -6.10
N TYR A 147 -0.63 -6.15 -5.80
CA TYR A 147 -0.26 -5.10 -4.87
C TYR A 147 0.73 -4.16 -5.54
N VAL A 148 0.55 -2.85 -5.36
CA VAL A 148 1.54 -1.85 -5.74
C VAL A 148 2.18 -1.25 -4.49
N ARG A 149 3.49 -1.10 -4.49
CA ARG A 149 4.18 -0.32 -3.45
C ARG A 149 3.79 1.15 -3.56
N VAL A 150 3.27 1.74 -2.48
CA VAL A 150 2.90 3.17 -2.45
C VAL A 150 4.06 4.01 -1.92
N ARG A 151 4.61 3.65 -0.76
CA ARG A 151 5.76 4.32 -0.11
C ARG A 151 6.35 3.44 0.97
N GLY A 152 7.65 3.59 1.25
CA GLY A 152 8.34 2.83 2.30
C GLY A 152 8.12 1.32 2.10
N ARG A 153 7.45 0.67 3.06
CA ARG A 153 7.02 -0.75 2.99
C ARG A 153 5.49 -0.91 2.95
N LEU A 154 4.75 0.15 2.62
CA LEU A 154 3.29 0.17 2.55
C LEU A 154 2.83 -0.06 1.12
N ASP A 155 2.01 -1.09 0.93
CA ASP A 155 1.44 -1.47 -0.36
C ASP A 155 -0.04 -1.09 -0.44
N ALA A 156 -0.56 -0.98 -1.66
CA ALA A 156 -1.99 -0.92 -1.94
C ALA A 156 -2.43 -2.19 -2.68
N LEU A 157 -3.47 -2.84 -2.17
CA LEU A 157 -4.13 -3.96 -2.85
C LEU A 157 -5.01 -3.40 -3.96
N LEU A 158 -4.88 -3.93 -5.18
CA LEU A 158 -5.80 -3.61 -6.27
C LEU A 158 -7.12 -4.34 -6.03
N SER A 159 -8.21 -3.58 -6.08
CA SER A 159 -9.55 -4.17 -6.05
C SER A 159 -9.78 -5.12 -7.23
N ARG A 160 -10.72 -6.05 -7.07
CA ARG A 160 -11.06 -7.03 -8.11
C ARG A 160 -11.46 -6.39 -9.45
N PRO A 161 -12.24 -5.30 -9.51
CA PRO A 161 -12.48 -4.58 -10.77
C PRO A 161 -11.19 -4.06 -11.42
N LEU A 162 -10.24 -3.54 -10.63
CA LEU A 162 -8.96 -3.04 -11.13
C LEU A 162 -8.04 -4.15 -11.60
N LEU A 163 -8.08 -5.33 -10.98
CA LEU A 163 -7.36 -6.51 -11.49
C LEU A 163 -7.78 -6.82 -12.93
N TYR A 164 -9.09 -6.78 -13.23
CA TYR A 164 -9.57 -7.02 -14.60
C TYR A 164 -9.09 -5.96 -15.58
N GLN A 165 -9.11 -4.68 -15.19
CA GLN A 165 -8.55 -3.61 -16.01
C GLN A 165 -7.05 -3.80 -16.23
N LEU A 166 -6.30 -4.13 -15.18
CA LEU A 166 -4.87 -4.41 -15.26
C LEU A 166 -4.57 -5.60 -16.20
N ALA A 167 -5.42 -6.64 -16.20
CA ALA A 167 -5.26 -7.81 -17.06
C ALA A 167 -5.35 -7.46 -18.57
N GLU A 168 -6.07 -6.41 -18.96
CA GLU A 168 -6.10 -5.93 -20.35
C GLU A 168 -4.72 -5.43 -20.83
N HIS A 169 -3.87 -5.03 -19.89
CA HIS A 169 -2.49 -4.61 -20.12
C HIS A 169 -1.49 -5.76 -20.07
N PHE A 170 -1.92 -6.99 -19.77
CA PHE A 170 -1.02 -8.12 -19.71
C PHE A 170 -0.46 -8.49 -21.09
N ARG A 171 0.83 -8.80 -21.12
CA ARG A 171 1.58 -9.27 -22.28
C ARG A 171 2.40 -10.47 -21.85
N GLU A 172 2.60 -11.39 -22.80
CA GLU A 172 3.54 -12.47 -22.64
C GLU A 172 4.93 -11.98 -23.02
N GLU A 173 5.91 -12.25 -22.17
CA GLU A 173 7.32 -12.03 -22.44
C GLU A 173 8.09 -13.34 -22.22
N GLU A 174 9.14 -13.55 -23.01
CA GLU A 174 10.02 -14.71 -22.84
C GLU A 174 11.11 -14.35 -21.82
N ILE A 175 11.08 -15.01 -20.66
CA ILE A 175 12.03 -14.79 -19.57
C ILE A 175 12.63 -16.14 -19.18
N GLY A 176 13.94 -16.29 -19.35
CA GLY A 176 14.62 -17.55 -19.05
C GLY A 176 14.18 -18.72 -19.94
N GLY A 177 13.66 -18.44 -21.15
CA GLY A 177 13.12 -19.45 -22.07
C GLY A 177 11.70 -19.91 -21.75
N GLU A 178 11.04 -19.28 -20.78
CA GLU A 178 9.63 -19.54 -20.44
C GLU A 178 8.76 -18.33 -20.82
N ALA A 179 7.55 -18.61 -21.32
CA ALA A 179 6.55 -17.58 -21.56
C ALA A 179 5.93 -17.15 -20.22
N VAL A 180 6.13 -15.89 -19.85
CA VAL A 180 5.65 -15.31 -18.59
C VAL A 180 4.65 -14.21 -18.90
N LEU A 181 3.45 -14.31 -18.32
CA LEU A 181 2.43 -13.27 -18.41
C LEU A 181 2.71 -12.17 -17.36
N GLY A 182 2.53 -10.91 -17.72
CA GLY A 182 2.75 -9.78 -16.81
C GLY A 182 2.41 -8.44 -17.44
N ALA A 183 2.63 -7.35 -16.71
CA ALA A 183 2.36 -6.00 -17.20
C ALA A 183 3.66 -5.21 -17.37
N TRP A 184 3.77 -4.44 -18.44
CA TRP A 184 4.80 -3.41 -18.55
C TRP A 184 4.33 -2.11 -17.91
N SER A 185 5.23 -1.44 -17.19
CA SER A 185 5.07 -0.03 -16.83
C SER A 185 6.42 0.65 -16.74
N ASN A 186 6.55 1.82 -17.36
CA ASN A 186 7.75 2.65 -17.34
C ASN A 186 9.03 1.86 -17.72
N GLY A 187 8.93 1.05 -18.78
CA GLY A 187 10.06 0.25 -19.27
C GLY A 187 10.45 -0.94 -18.40
N VAL A 188 9.64 -1.30 -17.39
CA VAL A 188 9.85 -2.46 -16.52
C VAL A 188 8.70 -3.45 -16.65
N PHE A 189 9.03 -4.74 -16.71
CA PHE A 189 8.05 -5.82 -16.74
C PHE A 189 7.80 -6.37 -15.33
N PHE A 190 6.53 -6.52 -14.98
CA PHE A 190 6.06 -7.05 -13.70
C PHE A 190 5.30 -8.37 -13.92
N PRO A 191 5.94 -9.53 -13.64
CA PRO A 191 5.34 -10.85 -13.83
C PRO A 191 4.09 -11.07 -12.97
N ALA A 192 3.03 -11.60 -13.56
CA ALA A 192 1.75 -11.93 -12.93
C ALA A 192 1.76 -13.31 -12.26
N SER A 193 2.80 -13.63 -11.49
CA SER A 193 2.95 -14.90 -10.77
C SER A 193 3.16 -14.65 -9.28
N ALA A 194 2.56 -15.49 -8.42
CA ALA A 194 2.86 -15.48 -6.99
C ALA A 194 4.31 -15.87 -6.76
N GLY A 195 5.05 -14.97 -6.09
CA GLY A 195 6.50 -15.13 -5.91
C GLY A 195 7.30 -14.31 -6.91
N GLY A 196 7.27 -12.98 -6.74
CA GLY A 196 8.16 -12.04 -7.44
C GLY A 196 9.64 -12.15 -7.00
N GLY A 197 10.17 -13.35 -6.80
CA GLY A 197 11.42 -13.55 -6.08
C GLY A 197 12.23 -14.75 -6.54
N MET A 198 12.57 -14.83 -7.83
CA MET A 198 13.83 -15.47 -8.25
C MET A 198 14.27 -15.05 -9.66
N ILE A 199 13.33 -14.79 -10.57
CA ILE A 199 13.69 -14.54 -11.98
C ILE A 199 14.21 -13.11 -12.22
N ALA A 200 13.90 -12.15 -11.34
CA ALA A 200 14.24 -10.74 -11.55
C ALA A 200 15.68 -10.33 -11.17
N ARG A 201 16.37 -11.08 -10.29
CA ARG A 201 17.74 -10.70 -9.85
C ARG A 201 18.83 -11.26 -10.77
N ASP A 202 18.59 -12.43 -11.36
CA ASP A 202 19.58 -13.08 -12.23
C ASP A 202 19.43 -12.67 -13.71
N ALA A 203 18.23 -12.29 -14.16
CA ALA A 203 18.00 -11.86 -15.54
C ALA A 203 18.66 -10.50 -15.87
N PHE A 204 18.83 -9.61 -14.89
CA PHE A 204 19.42 -8.28 -15.12
C PHE A 204 20.95 -8.30 -15.24
N SER A 205 21.62 -9.37 -14.79
CA SER A 205 23.08 -9.48 -14.91
C SER A 205 23.54 -9.98 -16.28
N ALA A 206 22.63 -10.45 -17.15
CA ALA A 206 22.95 -11.00 -18.47
C ALA A 206 22.76 -10.01 -19.64
N VAL A 207 22.18 -8.83 -19.40
CA VAL A 207 21.90 -7.83 -20.45
C VAL A 207 23.01 -6.75 -20.55
N GLY A 208 24.05 -6.82 -19.71
CA GLY A 208 25.10 -5.79 -19.58
C GLY A 208 26.41 -6.02 -20.35
N GLU A 209 26.69 -7.22 -20.87
CA GLU A 209 27.96 -7.51 -21.58
C GLU A 209 27.69 -8.01 -22.99
N GLY A 210 27.46 -7.08 -23.92
CA GLY A 210 27.28 -7.46 -25.34
C GLY A 210 27.22 -6.32 -26.34
N ALA A 211 27.66 -5.10 -25.98
CA ALA A 211 27.70 -3.98 -26.90
C ALA A 211 29.03 -3.22 -26.79
N ARG A 212 30.10 -3.84 -27.30
CA ARG A 212 31.23 -3.16 -27.97
C ARG A 212 31.82 -4.08 -29.03
#